data_AF-A0A850DSE4-F1
#
_entry.id   AF-A0A850DSE4-F1
#
_cell.length_a   1.000
_cell.length_b   1.000
_cell.length_c   1.000
_cell.angle_alpha   90.00
_cell.angle_beta   90.00
_cell.angle_gamma   90.00
#
_symmetry.space_group_name_H-M   'P 1'
#
loop_
_entity.id
_entity.type
_entity.pdbx_description
1 polymer ?
#
loop_
_entity_poly.entity_id
_entity_poly.type
_entity_poly.pdbx_seq_one_letter_code
_entity_poly.pdbx_strand_id
1 'polypeptide(L)'
;MVARSRNDVRCGAVAVTVHVVAADADTAGVGREALVTAVASAAGVEPVTVRTGRSCPTCGASDHGRPWAEAAGTAVPVSLARTTGIVAVAALQGTARSTRTTLPTVGVDVERVSRVAAAPLDASGPRES
;
A
#
# COMPACT_ATOMS: atom_id res chain seq x y z
N MET A 1 -38.17 -17.75 21.06
CA MET A 1 -37.22 -18.69 20.42
C MET A 1 -36.39 -17.90 19.42
N VAL A 2 -35.12 -17.62 19.74
CA VAL A 2 -34.25 -16.73 18.95
C VAL A 2 -33.38 -17.59 18.04
N ALA A 3 -33.58 -17.50 16.72
CA ALA A 3 -32.61 -18.00 15.76
C ALA A 3 -31.57 -16.90 15.49
N ARG A 4 -30.44 -16.97 16.20
CA ARG A 4 -29.26 -16.17 15.86
C ARG A 4 -28.65 -16.76 14.59
N SER A 5 -28.90 -16.12 13.45
CA SER A 5 -28.18 -16.37 12.21
C SER A 5 -26.68 -16.22 12.46
N ARG A 6 -25.92 -17.27 12.12
CA ARG A 6 -24.46 -17.24 12.17
C ARG A 6 -24.00 -16.26 11.08
N ASN A 7 -23.36 -15.18 11.49
CA ASN A 7 -22.69 -14.24 10.58
C ASN A 7 -21.58 -14.99 9.86
N ASP A 8 -21.86 -15.46 8.63
CA ASP A 8 -20.83 -15.92 7.71
C ASP A 8 -19.98 -14.71 7.30
N VAL A 9 -18.86 -14.51 7.99
CA VAL A 9 -17.79 -13.63 7.52
C VAL A 9 -17.22 -14.28 6.26
N ARG A 10 -17.77 -13.95 5.10
CA ARG A 10 -17.12 -14.26 3.84
C ARG A 10 -15.87 -13.39 3.75
N CYS A 11 -14.70 -13.95 4.05
CA CYS A 11 -13.44 -13.40 3.56
C CYS A 11 -13.47 -13.46 2.04
N GLY A 12 -14.02 -12.43 1.40
CA GLY A 12 -13.80 -12.22 -0.03
C GLY A 12 -12.29 -12.20 -0.27
N ALA A 13 -11.83 -12.90 -1.30
CA ALA A 13 -10.42 -12.83 -1.68
C ALA A 13 -10.06 -11.38 -2.02
N VAL A 14 -9.05 -10.86 -1.34
CA VAL A 14 -8.47 -9.55 -1.61
C VAL A 14 -7.18 -9.78 -2.37
N ALA A 15 -7.09 -9.28 -3.60
CA ALA A 15 -5.87 -9.38 -4.38
C ALA A 15 -5.07 -8.08 -4.28
N VAL A 16 -3.74 -8.20 -4.23
CA VAL A 16 -2.80 -7.08 -4.14
C VAL A 16 -1.81 -7.22 -5.27
N THR A 17 -1.66 -6.17 -6.07
CA THR A 17 -0.58 -6.07 -7.06
C THR A 17 0.61 -5.38 -6.41
N VAL A 18 1.78 -6.01 -6.45
CA VAL A 18 3.04 -5.42 -5.99
C VAL A 18 3.93 -5.16 -7.20
N HIS A 19 4.24 -3.89 -7.44
CA HIS A 19 5.22 -3.48 -8.44
C HIS A 19 6.53 -3.14 -7.75
N VAL A 20 7.60 -3.80 -8.16
CA VAL A 20 8.96 -3.54 -7.71
C VAL A 20 9.75 -3.02 -8.89
N VAL A 21 10.32 -1.82 -8.75
CA VAL A 21 11.13 -1.20 -9.80
C VAL A 21 12.51 -0.88 -9.25
N ALA A 22 13.53 -1.05 -10.10
CA ALA A 22 14.84 -0.49 -9.82
C ALA A 22 14.74 1.04 -9.84
N ALA A 23 15.36 1.69 -8.86
CA ALA A 23 15.39 3.14 -8.75
C ALA A 23 16.82 3.59 -8.44
N ASP A 24 17.37 4.43 -9.30
CA ASP A 24 18.62 5.14 -9.05
C ASP A 24 18.37 6.38 -8.16
N ALA A 25 19.29 7.35 -8.17
CA ALA A 25 19.29 8.48 -7.25
C ALA A 25 18.03 9.36 -7.33
N ASP A 26 17.24 9.34 -8.42
CA ASP A 26 15.94 10.03 -8.48
C ASP A 26 14.78 9.14 -8.03
N THR A 27 14.72 8.89 -6.72
CA THR A 27 13.69 8.02 -6.14
C THR A 27 12.31 8.70 -6.08
N ALA A 28 12.23 10.02 -6.24
CA ALA A 28 10.99 10.77 -6.15
C ALA A 28 10.15 10.61 -7.43
N GLY A 29 10.74 10.90 -8.60
CA GLY A 29 10.10 10.72 -9.90
C GLY A 29 9.75 9.25 -10.18
N VAL A 30 10.71 8.34 -9.94
CA VAL A 30 10.50 6.90 -10.08
C VAL A 30 9.37 6.38 -9.20
N GLY A 31 9.23 6.94 -7.98
CA GLY A 31 8.14 6.56 -7.09
C GLY A 31 6.76 6.97 -7.57
N ARG A 32 6.64 8.10 -8.28
CA ARG A 32 5.36 8.54 -8.87
C ARG A 32 4.97 7.64 -10.04
N GLU A 33 5.89 7.38 -10.96
CA GLU A 33 5.60 6.52 -12.12
C GLU A 33 5.28 5.09 -11.71
N ALA A 34 6.05 4.52 -10.77
CA ALA A 34 5.74 3.21 -10.20
C ALA A 34 4.35 3.16 -9.54
N LEU A 35 3.94 4.25 -8.88
CA LEU A 35 2.62 4.35 -8.27
C LEU A 35 1.51 4.38 -9.32
N VAL A 36 1.66 5.17 -10.38
CA VAL A 36 0.71 5.23 -11.50
C VAL A 36 0.57 3.87 -12.18
N THR A 37 1.69 3.22 -12.52
CA THR A 37 1.68 1.90 -13.16
C THR A 37 1.01 0.85 -12.29
N ALA A 38 1.33 0.80 -10.99
CA ALA A 38 0.74 -0.18 -10.08
C ALA A 38 -0.77 0.00 -9.93
N VAL A 39 -1.24 1.24 -9.81
CA VAL A 39 -2.66 1.56 -9.67
C VAL A 39 -3.42 1.26 -10.96
N ALA A 40 -2.87 1.64 -12.12
CA ALA A 40 -3.44 1.34 -13.43
C ALA A 40 -3.61 -0.18 -13.62
N SER A 41 -2.56 -0.95 -13.30
CA SER A 41 -2.58 -2.41 -13.37
C SER A 41 -3.58 -3.04 -12.38
N ALA A 42 -3.66 -2.54 -11.14
CA ALA A 42 -4.55 -3.08 -10.13
C ALA A 42 -6.03 -2.80 -10.42
N ALA A 43 -6.33 -1.65 -11.03
CA ALA A 43 -7.68 -1.24 -11.39
C ALA A 43 -8.11 -1.67 -12.80
N GLY A 44 -7.18 -2.13 -13.65
CA GLY A 44 -7.46 -2.50 -15.04
C GLY A 44 -7.86 -1.30 -15.90
N VAL A 45 -7.20 -0.15 -15.70
CA VAL A 45 -7.49 1.12 -16.40
C VAL A 45 -6.24 1.68 -17.07
N GLU A 46 -6.43 2.65 -17.97
CA GLU A 46 -5.32 3.37 -18.59
C GLU A 46 -4.60 4.29 -17.58
N PRO A 47 -3.24 4.38 -17.62
CA PRO A 47 -2.46 5.24 -16.72
C PRO A 47 -2.90 6.70 -16.68
N VAL A 48 -3.38 7.25 -17.81
CA VAL A 48 -3.87 8.64 -17.91
C VAL A 48 -5.09 8.91 -17.04
N THR A 49 -5.82 7.86 -16.64
CA THR A 49 -7.00 7.96 -15.77
C THR A 49 -6.64 7.91 -14.28
N VAL A 50 -5.36 7.70 -13.96
CA VAL A 50 -4.86 7.59 -12.59
C VAL A 50 -4.44 8.96 -12.06
N ARG A 51 -4.92 9.28 -10.87
CA ARG A 51 -4.49 10.43 -10.08
C ARG A 51 -3.79 9.95 -8.83
N THR A 52 -2.69 10.59 -8.46
CA THR A 52 -1.92 10.20 -7.28
C THR A 52 -1.37 11.43 -6.59
N GLY A 53 -1.13 11.32 -5.29
CA GLY A 53 -0.39 12.33 -4.56
C GLY A 53 0.13 11.79 -3.24
N ARG A 54 0.66 12.71 -2.44
CA ARG A 54 0.97 12.49 -1.02
C ARG A 54 0.31 13.61 -0.26
N SER A 55 -0.18 13.28 0.93
CA SER A 55 -0.70 14.25 1.87
C SER A 55 -0.36 13.77 3.26
N CYS A 56 0.50 14.52 3.95
CA CYS A 56 0.72 14.31 5.37
C CYS A 56 -0.57 14.65 6.13
N PRO A 57 -1.17 13.71 6.88
CA PRO A 57 -2.39 14.00 7.65
C PRO A 57 -2.13 14.99 8.79
N THR A 58 -0.86 15.21 9.16
CA THR A 58 -0.45 16.09 10.25
C THR A 58 -0.24 17.53 9.78
N CYS A 59 0.48 17.75 8.69
CA CYS A 59 0.86 19.11 8.25
C CYS A 59 0.33 19.49 6.86
N GLY A 60 -0.38 18.59 6.16
CA GLY A 60 -0.94 18.84 4.83
C GLY A 60 0.07 18.90 3.69
N ALA A 61 1.37 18.73 3.97
CA ALA A 61 2.40 18.79 2.94
C ALA A 61 2.31 17.59 1.96
N SER A 62 2.79 17.79 0.74
CA SER A 62 2.77 16.81 -0.35
C SER A 62 4.15 16.23 -0.70
N ASP A 63 5.20 16.71 -0.04
CA ASP A 63 6.55 16.15 -0.13
C ASP A 63 6.73 14.90 0.75
N HIS A 64 5.95 14.79 1.83
CA HIS A 64 5.92 13.65 2.73
C HIS A 64 4.49 13.22 3.08
N GLY A 65 4.37 12.09 3.76
CA GLY A 65 3.09 11.49 4.12
C GLY A 65 2.71 10.28 3.28
N ARG A 66 1.59 9.65 3.66
CA ARG A 66 1.08 8.44 3.01
C ARG A 66 0.64 8.79 1.58
N PRO A 67 1.02 7.98 0.57
CA PRO A 67 0.50 8.17 -0.77
C PRO A 67 -1.01 7.89 -0.81
N TRP A 68 -1.70 8.58 -1.70
CA TRP A 68 -3.07 8.28 -2.09
C TRP A 68 -3.14 8.12 -3.60
N ALA A 69 -4.12 7.35 -4.08
CA ALA A 69 -4.37 7.15 -5.49
C ALA A 69 -5.86 6.99 -5.79
N GLU A 70 -6.25 7.45 -6.97
CA GLU A 70 -7.57 7.26 -7.56
C GLU A 70 -7.42 6.75 -8.99
N ALA A 71 -8.23 5.77 -9.38
CA ALA A 71 -8.32 5.23 -10.73
C ALA A 71 -9.74 5.47 -11.25
N ALA A 72 -9.88 6.23 -12.34
CA ALA A 72 -11.19 6.58 -12.91
C ALA A 72 -12.20 7.11 -11.85
N GLY A 73 -11.73 7.95 -10.91
CA GLY A 73 -12.55 8.54 -9.84
C GLY A 73 -12.84 7.62 -8.65
N THR A 74 -12.24 6.42 -8.61
CA THR A 74 -12.38 5.47 -7.50
C THR A 74 -11.09 5.43 -6.68
N ALA A 75 -11.18 5.61 -5.36
CA ALA A 75 -10.03 5.48 -4.47
C ALA A 75 -9.43 4.06 -4.50
N VAL A 76 -8.11 3.97 -4.66
CA VAL A 76 -7.36 2.71 -4.65
C VAL A 76 -6.42 2.72 -3.44
N PRO A 77 -6.60 1.81 -2.47
CA PRO A 77 -5.67 1.68 -1.36
C PRO A 77 -4.28 1.32 -1.85
N VAL A 78 -3.32 2.15 -1.49
CA VAL A 78 -1.91 2.01 -1.89
C VAL A 78 -0.97 2.09 -0.69
N SER A 79 0.21 1.53 -0.87
CA SER A 79 1.38 1.72 -0.01
C SER A 79 2.63 1.76 -0.86
N LEU A 80 3.65 2.49 -0.39
CA LEU A 80 4.91 2.65 -1.08
C LEU A 80 6.04 2.54 -0.07
N ALA A 81 6.99 1.65 -0.34
CA ALA A 81 8.24 1.49 0.39
C ALA A 81 9.44 1.74 -0.52
N ARG A 82 10.56 2.13 0.07
CA ARG A 82 11.79 2.45 -0.65
C ARG A 82 12.98 1.94 0.13
N THR A 83 13.91 1.34 -0.59
CA THR A 83 15.27 1.13 -0.10
C THR A 83 16.24 1.49 -1.20
N THR A 84 17.52 1.63 -0.88
CA THR A 84 18.50 2.04 -1.89
C THR A 84 18.50 1.05 -3.07
N GLY A 85 18.23 1.55 -4.27
CA GLY A 85 18.16 0.77 -5.51
C GLY A 85 16.76 0.28 -5.88
N ILE A 86 15.75 0.39 -5.01
CA ILE A 86 14.42 -0.21 -5.22
C ILE A 86 13.29 0.68 -4.68
N VAL A 87 12.22 0.80 -5.46
CA VAL A 87 10.91 1.26 -4.99
C VAL A 87 9.92 0.10 -5.12
N ALA A 88 9.13 -0.14 -4.08
CA ALA A 88 8.01 -1.07 -4.13
C ALA A 88 6.70 -0.34 -3.87
N VAL A 89 5.70 -0.66 -4.68
CA VAL A 89 4.34 -0.16 -4.55
C VAL A 89 3.38 -1.33 -4.44
N ALA A 90 2.54 -1.34 -3.41
CA ALA A 90 1.41 -2.24 -3.30
C ALA A 90 0.12 -1.48 -3.61
N ALA A 91 -0.73 -2.04 -4.47
CA ALA A 91 -2.05 -1.52 -4.80
C ALA A 91 -3.10 -2.63 -4.65
N LEU A 92 -4.20 -2.32 -3.98
CA LEU A 92 -5.31 -3.26 -3.81
C LEU A 92 -6.09 -3.40 -5.11
N GLN A 93 -6.31 -4.63 -5.58
CA GLN A 93 -7.18 -4.90 -6.72
C GLN A 93 -8.65 -4.88 -6.31
N GLY A 94 -9.46 -4.31 -7.18
CA GLY A 94 -10.90 -4.29 -7.06
C GLY A 94 -11.43 -3.19 -6.16
N THR A 95 -12.63 -2.72 -6.49
CA THR A 95 -13.46 -2.03 -5.52
C THR A 95 -13.84 -3.07 -4.49
N ALA A 96 -13.24 -3.02 -3.30
CA ALA A 96 -13.93 -3.60 -2.16
C ALA A 96 -15.27 -2.86 -2.10
N ARG A 97 -16.31 -3.46 -2.69
CA ARG A 97 -17.71 -3.08 -2.49
C ARG A 97 -18.03 -3.48 -1.06
N SER A 98 -17.34 -2.83 -0.13
CA SER A 98 -17.46 -3.02 1.28
C SER A 98 -18.74 -2.33 1.67
N THR A 99 -19.72 -3.14 2.07
CA THR A 99 -20.93 -2.70 2.77
C THR A 99 -20.62 -2.08 4.14
N ARG A 100 -19.32 -2.02 4.50
CA ARG A 100 -18.76 -1.34 5.66
C ARG A 100 -17.96 -0.13 5.18
N THR A 101 -18.20 1.03 5.80
CA THR A 101 -17.71 2.38 5.48
C THR A 101 -16.17 2.58 5.46
N THR A 102 -15.36 1.51 5.45
CA THR A 102 -13.89 1.58 5.49
C THR A 102 -13.30 0.63 4.45
N LEU A 103 -12.56 1.18 3.49
CA LEU A 103 -11.77 0.39 2.54
C LEU A 103 -10.70 -0.44 3.28
N PRO A 104 -10.31 -1.62 2.76
CA PRO A 104 -9.17 -2.36 3.29
C PRO A 104 -7.90 -1.50 3.19
N THR A 105 -7.02 -1.61 4.18
CA THR A 105 -5.71 -0.98 4.13
C THR A 105 -4.67 -1.98 3.62
N VAL A 106 -3.67 -1.47 2.90
CA VAL A 106 -2.49 -2.23 2.46
C VAL A 106 -1.22 -1.54 2.94
N GLY A 107 -0.22 -2.32 3.30
CA GLY A 107 1.13 -1.89 3.66
C GLY A 107 2.16 -2.72 2.91
N VAL A 108 3.24 -2.09 2.46
CA VAL A 108 4.43 -2.76 1.90
C VAL A 108 5.65 -2.21 2.61
N ASP A 109 6.66 -3.07 2.79
CA ASP A 109 7.94 -2.77 3.42
C ASP A 109 9.02 -3.51 2.63
N VAL A 110 10.18 -2.88 2.38
CA VAL A 110 11.26 -3.46 1.56
C VAL A 110 12.63 -3.11 2.11
N GLU A 111 13.34 -4.10 2.61
CA GLU A 111 14.57 -3.89 3.37
C GLU A 111 15.73 -4.63 2.72
N ARG A 112 16.91 -4.01 2.75
CA ARG A 112 18.13 -4.68 2.31
C ARG A 112 18.47 -5.79 3.29
N VAL A 113 18.66 -7.00 2.78
CA VAL A 113 19.10 -8.16 3.57
C VAL A 113 20.35 -7.83 4.38
N SER A 114 21.33 -7.12 3.81
CA SER A 114 22.54 -6.70 4.54
C SER A 114 22.27 -5.77 5.71
N ARG A 115 21.25 -4.89 5.62
CA ARG A 115 20.83 -4.04 6.75
C ARG A 115 20.12 -4.86 7.81
N VAL A 116 19.23 -5.76 7.42
CA VAL A 116 18.51 -6.63 8.35
C VAL A 116 19.49 -7.56 9.09
N ALA A 117 20.44 -8.14 8.38
CA ALA A 117 21.46 -9.03 8.95
C ALA A 117 22.44 -8.30 9.89
N ALA A 118 22.70 -7.02 9.64
CA ALA A 118 23.56 -6.20 10.49
C ALA A 118 22.82 -5.53 11.66
N ALA A 119 21.49 -5.55 11.66
CA ALA A 119 20.69 -5.03 12.76
C ALA A 119 20.88 -5.92 13.99
N PRO A 120 21.13 -5.35 15.18
CA PRO A 120 21.01 -6.10 16.42
C PRO A 120 19.62 -6.73 16.46
N LEU A 121 19.53 -8.05 16.65
CA LEU A 121 18.24 -8.66 16.93
C LEU A 121 17.75 -8.09 18.25
N ASP A 122 16.58 -7.47 18.27
CA ASP A 122 15.88 -7.18 19.52
C ASP A 122 15.65 -8.54 20.21
N ALA A 123 16.50 -8.86 21.17
CA ALA A 123 16.22 -9.96 22.08
C ALA A 123 14.89 -9.59 22.73
N SER A 124 13.85 -10.38 22.47
CA SER A 124 12.62 -10.32 23.21
C SER A 124 12.98 -10.65 24.66
N GLY A 125 13.32 -9.64 25.45
CA GLY A 125 13.46 -9.79 26.89
C GLY A 125 12.15 -10.35 27.45
N PRO A 126 12.18 -11.07 28.59
CA PRO A 126 10.96 -11.57 29.19
C PRO A 126 9.97 -10.40 29.32
N ARG A 127 8.70 -10.61 28.93
CA ARG A 127 7.63 -9.66 29.23
C ARG A 127 7.65 -9.44 30.74
N GLU A 128 7.88 -8.21 31.18
CA GLU A 128 7.72 -7.85 32.58
C GLU A 128 6.27 -8.16 32.98
N SER A 129 6.15 -8.93 34.06
CA SER A 129 4.91 -9.48 34.64
C SER A 129 4.11 -8.43 35.38
#